data_AF-A0A023EM32-F1
#
_entry.id   AF-A0A023EM32-F1
#
_cell.length_a   1.000
_cell.length_b   1.000
_cell.length_c   1.000
_cell.angle_alpha   90.00
_cell.angle_beta   90.00
_cell.angle_gamma   90.00
#
_symmetry.space_group_name_H-M   'P 1'
#
loop_
_entity.id
_entity.type
_entity.pdbx_description
1 polymer ?
#
loop_
_entity_poly.entity_id
_entity_poly.type
_entity_poly.pdbx_seq_one_letter_code
_entity_poly.pdbx_strand_id
1 'polypeptide(L)'
;MADAAPAQRGGFRGGFGSRGGGRGGRGRGRGRGRGRGRGGKEDSKEWVPVTKLGRLVRDGKIRTLEEIYLYSLPIKEFEIIDFFLSRSLKDEVLKIMPVQKQTRAGQRTRFKAFVAIGDSNGHIGLGVKCSKEVATAIRGAIILAKLSVVPVRRGYWGNKIGKPHTVPCKVFGKCGSVLVRLIPAPRGTGIVSAPVPKKLLQMAGIEDCYTMTRGSTTTLGNFAKATYAAIAKTYAFLTPDLWKDLPLSKTPYQEYADFLEKTSKTGQRIIEL
;
A
#
# COMPACT_ATOMS: atom_id res chain seq x y z
N MET A 1 12.33 51.38 43.28
CA MET A 1 13.35 51.20 42.24
C MET A 1 12.69 50.39 41.14
N ALA A 2 12.00 50.96 40.15
CA ALA A 2 12.42 52.01 39.20
C ALA A 2 13.80 51.65 38.59
N ASP A 3 13.96 51.46 37.28
CA ASP A 3 13.54 52.43 36.25
C ASP A 3 13.26 51.80 34.87
N ALA A 4 12.42 52.52 34.12
CA ALA A 4 12.10 52.32 32.72
C ALA A 4 12.31 53.62 31.93
N ALA A 5 12.75 53.46 30.67
CA ALA A 5 12.64 54.38 29.52
C ALA A 5 13.63 55.59 29.46
N PRO A 6 13.76 56.32 28.32
CA PRO A 6 13.05 56.19 27.03
C PRO A 6 13.90 56.30 25.74
N ALA A 7 13.21 56.06 24.62
CA ALA A 7 13.63 56.26 23.24
C ALA A 7 13.72 57.74 22.83
N GLN A 8 14.65 58.06 21.92
CA GLN A 8 14.74 59.34 21.23
C GLN A 8 14.28 59.26 19.76
N ARG A 9 13.44 60.23 19.40
CA ARG A 9 12.82 60.48 18.10
C ARG A 9 13.57 61.66 17.47
N GLY A 10 14.02 61.52 16.22
CA GLY A 10 14.62 62.61 15.45
C GLY A 10 14.15 62.57 14.00
N GLY A 11 13.29 63.50 13.62
CA GLY A 11 12.84 63.68 12.25
C GLY A 11 13.77 64.60 11.47
N PHE A 12 13.95 64.31 10.17
CA PHE A 12 14.53 65.25 9.21
C PHE A 12 13.52 65.56 8.10
N ARG A 13 13.14 66.84 8.02
CA ARG A 13 12.46 67.48 6.90
C ARG A 13 13.39 67.56 5.69
N GLY A 14 12.85 67.31 4.51
CA GLY A 14 13.49 67.66 3.24
C GLY A 14 12.45 67.67 2.13
N GLY A 15 11.92 68.85 1.80
CA GLY A 15 11.08 69.06 0.61
C GLY A 15 11.93 69.55 -0.55
N PHE A 16 11.70 69.00 -1.75
CA PHE A 16 12.01 69.51 -3.08
C PHE A 16 11.09 68.65 -4.00
N GLY A 17 10.16 69.18 -4.77
CA GLY A 17 10.34 70.19 -5.81
C GLY A 17 9.97 69.53 -7.14
N SER A 18 8.96 70.07 -7.81
CA SER A 18 8.43 69.71 -9.14
C SER A 18 9.46 69.21 -10.15
N ARG A 19 9.05 68.25 -11.00
CA ARG A 19 9.08 68.39 -12.48
C ARG A 19 8.64 67.10 -13.19
N GLY A 20 7.56 67.24 -13.96
CA GLY A 20 7.55 66.96 -15.39
C GLY A 20 7.63 65.51 -15.87
N GLY A 21 6.70 65.14 -16.76
CA GLY A 21 6.92 64.04 -17.70
C GLY A 21 5.66 63.30 -18.07
N GLY A 22 4.82 63.90 -18.92
CA GLY A 22 3.77 63.16 -19.60
C GLY A 22 4.34 62.08 -20.53
N ARG A 23 3.59 61.00 -20.73
CA ARG A 23 3.37 60.37 -22.04
C ARG A 23 2.47 59.14 -21.91
N GLY A 24 1.42 59.14 -22.73
CA GLY A 24 1.14 58.03 -23.64
C GLY A 24 0.55 56.78 -23.02
N GLY A 25 -0.75 56.61 -23.24
CA GLY A 25 -1.44 55.37 -22.97
C GLY A 25 -0.89 54.16 -23.74
N ARG A 26 -1.25 52.99 -23.24
CA ARG A 26 -1.46 51.77 -24.02
C ARG A 26 -2.25 50.81 -23.16
N GLY A 27 -3.55 50.75 -23.43
CA GLY A 27 -4.37 49.63 -23.00
C GLY A 27 -3.74 48.32 -23.48
N ARG A 28 -3.53 47.39 -22.56
CA ARG A 28 -3.28 45.99 -22.89
C ARG A 28 -4.12 45.12 -21.97
N GLY A 29 -5.27 44.75 -22.54
CA GLY A 29 -5.84 43.41 -22.52
C GLY A 29 -5.77 42.64 -21.21
N ARG A 30 -6.94 42.52 -20.57
CA ARG A 30 -7.29 41.39 -19.69
C ARG A 30 -6.96 40.07 -20.39
N GLY A 31 -5.75 39.57 -20.21
CA GLY A 31 -5.40 38.18 -20.45
C GLY A 31 -6.05 37.33 -19.38
N ARG A 32 -7.34 37.00 -19.53
CA ARG A 32 -7.94 35.85 -18.88
C ARG A 32 -7.10 34.65 -19.30
N GLY A 33 -6.18 34.25 -18.43
CA GLY A 33 -5.46 33.00 -18.57
C GLY A 33 -6.49 31.91 -18.79
N ARG A 34 -6.52 31.36 -20.01
CA ARG A 34 -7.21 30.13 -20.32
C ARG A 34 -6.75 29.13 -19.28
N GLY A 35 -7.64 28.80 -18.34
CA GLY A 35 -7.44 27.70 -17.43
C GLY A 35 -7.07 26.51 -18.30
N ARG A 36 -5.81 26.06 -18.18
CA ARG A 36 -5.44 24.73 -18.65
C ARG A 36 -6.41 23.80 -17.96
N GLY A 37 -7.30 23.22 -18.76
CA GLY A 37 -8.28 22.24 -18.33
C GLY A 37 -7.59 21.29 -17.36
N ARG A 38 -8.04 21.35 -16.11
CA ARG A 38 -7.53 20.52 -15.04
C ARG A 38 -7.93 19.10 -15.42
N GLY A 39 -6.94 18.36 -15.89
CA GLY A 39 -6.90 16.91 -16.07
C GLY A 39 -8.23 16.30 -16.45
N GLY A 40 -8.41 16.04 -17.75
CA GLY A 40 -9.32 15.00 -18.18
C GLY A 40 -9.14 13.78 -17.27
N LYS A 41 -10.28 13.30 -16.76
CA LYS A 41 -10.42 12.00 -16.09
C LYS A 41 -9.49 11.04 -16.81
N GLU A 42 -8.44 10.52 -16.14
CA GLU A 42 -7.59 9.51 -16.73
C GLU A 42 -8.51 8.36 -17.11
N ASP A 43 -8.83 8.28 -18.41
CA ASP A 43 -9.57 7.18 -18.99
C ASP A 43 -8.88 5.92 -18.50
N SER A 44 -9.65 5.04 -17.87
CA SER A 44 -9.20 3.74 -17.39
C SER A 44 -8.64 2.97 -18.58
N LYS A 45 -7.33 3.13 -18.83
CA LYS A 45 -6.61 2.42 -19.88
C LYS A 45 -6.88 0.95 -19.69
N GLU A 46 -7.35 0.31 -20.75
CA GLU A 46 -7.52 -1.12 -20.78
C GLU A 46 -6.16 -1.79 -20.47
N TRP A 47 -6.16 -2.71 -19.50
CA TRP A 47 -4.94 -3.36 -19.05
C TRP A 47 -4.38 -4.28 -20.14
N VAL A 48 -3.17 -3.97 -20.61
CA VAL A 48 -2.41 -4.82 -21.54
C VAL A 48 -1.33 -5.58 -20.74
N PRO A 49 -1.46 -6.90 -20.58
CA PRO A 49 -0.57 -7.67 -19.74
C PRO A 49 0.79 -7.88 -20.43
N VAL A 50 1.87 -7.63 -19.68
CA VAL A 50 3.24 -7.77 -20.19
C VAL A 50 3.87 -9.08 -19.75
N THR A 51 3.50 -9.59 -18.58
CA THR A 51 4.00 -10.85 -18.02
C THR A 51 3.23 -12.06 -18.53
N LYS A 52 3.89 -13.24 -18.52
CA LYS A 52 3.24 -14.53 -18.78
C LYS A 52 2.02 -14.74 -17.87
N LEU A 53 2.17 -14.42 -16.58
CA LEU A 53 1.09 -14.52 -15.61
C LEU A 53 -0.06 -13.55 -15.91
N GLY A 54 0.24 -12.29 -16.24
CA GLY A 54 -0.79 -11.32 -16.65
C GLY A 54 -1.60 -11.79 -17.86
N ARG A 55 -0.95 -12.40 -18.86
CA ARG A 55 -1.65 -12.96 -20.04
C ARG A 55 -2.59 -14.10 -19.64
N LEU A 56 -2.09 -15.06 -18.84
CA LEU A 56 -2.92 -16.18 -18.36
C LEU A 56 -4.12 -15.72 -17.53
N VAL A 57 -3.95 -14.66 -16.72
CA VAL A 57 -5.04 -14.10 -15.91
C VAL A 57 -6.05 -13.35 -16.78
N ARG A 58 -5.60 -12.47 -17.68
CA ARG A 58 -6.50 -11.72 -18.57
C ARG A 58 -7.34 -12.64 -19.44
N ASP A 59 -6.74 -13.71 -19.95
CA ASP A 59 -7.42 -14.68 -20.83
C ASP A 59 -8.22 -15.75 -20.06
N GLY A 60 -8.35 -15.61 -18.73
CA GLY A 60 -9.17 -16.48 -17.87
C GLY A 60 -8.66 -17.92 -17.75
N LYS A 61 -7.39 -18.17 -18.03
CA LYS A 61 -6.75 -19.49 -17.85
C LYS A 61 -6.52 -19.80 -16.37
N ILE A 62 -6.08 -18.80 -15.62
CA ILE A 62 -6.00 -18.85 -14.15
C ILE A 62 -7.29 -18.25 -13.61
N ARG A 63 -8.07 -19.05 -12.87
CA ARG A 63 -9.41 -18.65 -12.39
C ARG A 63 -9.40 -18.09 -10.98
N THR A 64 -8.45 -18.52 -10.15
CA THR A 64 -8.39 -18.13 -8.75
C THR A 64 -7.00 -17.62 -8.38
N LEU A 65 -6.97 -16.75 -7.37
CA LEU A 65 -5.72 -16.25 -6.80
C LEU A 65 -4.95 -17.36 -6.03
N GLU A 66 -5.67 -18.39 -5.58
CA GLU A 66 -5.12 -19.55 -4.86
C GLU A 66 -4.18 -20.38 -5.73
N GLU A 67 -4.48 -20.53 -7.03
CA GLU A 67 -3.59 -21.20 -7.99
C GLU A 67 -2.23 -20.48 -8.07
N ILE A 68 -2.22 -19.15 -8.03
CA ILE A 68 -0.99 -18.34 -8.05
C ILE A 68 -0.17 -18.60 -6.78
N TYR A 69 -0.84 -18.66 -5.62
CA TYR A 69 -0.19 -18.92 -4.35
C TYR A 69 0.36 -20.35 -4.22
N LEU A 70 -0.37 -21.35 -4.71
CA LEU A 70 0.03 -22.75 -4.63
C LEU A 70 1.38 -23.00 -5.31
N TYR A 71 1.59 -22.40 -6.49
CA TYR A 71 2.85 -22.51 -7.23
C TYR A 71 3.86 -21.39 -6.91
N SER A 72 3.58 -20.55 -5.90
CA SER A 72 4.46 -19.45 -5.48
C SER A 72 4.89 -18.53 -6.63
N LEU A 73 3.98 -18.24 -7.57
CA LEU A 73 4.29 -17.42 -8.73
C LEU A 73 4.38 -15.94 -8.35
N PRO A 74 5.43 -15.21 -8.76
CA PRO A 74 5.61 -13.81 -8.37
C PRO A 74 4.65 -12.89 -9.13
N ILE A 75 3.82 -12.14 -8.39
CA ILE A 75 2.93 -11.11 -8.93
C ILE A 75 3.74 -9.83 -9.16
N LYS A 76 3.82 -9.37 -10.41
CA LYS A 76 4.58 -8.16 -10.81
C LYS A 76 3.72 -7.03 -11.35
N GLU A 77 2.46 -7.30 -11.67
CA GLU A 77 1.47 -6.33 -12.14
C GLU A 77 0.36 -6.26 -11.09
N PHE A 78 -0.05 -5.07 -10.69
CA PHE A 78 -1.07 -4.91 -9.65
C PHE A 78 -2.47 -5.17 -10.19
N GLU A 79 -2.63 -5.02 -11.50
CA GLU A 79 -3.84 -5.27 -12.27
C GLU A 79 -4.30 -6.72 -12.17
N ILE A 80 -3.39 -7.67 -11.93
CA ILE A 80 -3.72 -9.07 -11.64
C ILE A 80 -4.60 -9.18 -10.39
N ILE A 81 -4.23 -8.48 -9.32
CA ILE A 81 -5.01 -8.49 -8.07
C ILE A 81 -6.32 -7.75 -8.26
N ASP A 82 -6.32 -6.66 -9.05
CA ASP A 82 -7.55 -5.95 -9.36
C ASP A 82 -8.52 -6.86 -10.14
N PHE A 83 -8.04 -7.64 -11.11
CA PHE A 83 -8.89 -8.57 -11.85
C PHE A 83 -9.63 -9.56 -10.92
N PHE A 84 -8.96 -10.09 -9.90
CA PHE A 84 -9.58 -11.05 -8.97
C PHE A 84 -10.38 -10.40 -7.84
N LEU A 85 -9.91 -9.31 -7.25
CA LEU A 85 -10.41 -8.77 -5.98
C LEU A 85 -11.03 -7.37 -6.06
N SER A 86 -11.20 -6.78 -7.25
CA SER A 86 -11.67 -5.38 -7.45
C SER A 86 -12.83 -4.93 -6.56
N ARG A 87 -13.80 -5.80 -6.28
CA ARG A 87 -15.03 -5.42 -5.54
C ARG A 87 -14.89 -5.52 -4.02
N SER A 88 -14.02 -6.41 -3.52
CA SER A 88 -13.88 -6.70 -2.09
C SER A 88 -12.69 -6.00 -1.47
N LEU A 89 -11.72 -5.58 -2.27
CA LEU A 89 -10.48 -4.99 -1.83
C LEU A 89 -10.70 -3.59 -1.23
N LYS A 90 -10.32 -3.42 0.04
CA LYS A 90 -10.33 -2.12 0.73
C LYS A 90 -8.90 -1.68 0.99
N ASP A 91 -8.60 -0.42 0.71
CA ASP A 91 -7.34 0.22 1.07
C ASP A 91 -7.48 1.10 2.31
N GLU A 92 -6.50 1.04 3.20
CA GLU A 92 -6.45 1.86 4.40
C GLU A 92 -5.06 2.47 4.59
N VAL A 93 -5.01 3.79 4.69
CA VAL A 93 -3.78 4.53 4.99
C VAL A 93 -3.51 4.44 6.50
N LEU A 94 -2.46 3.72 6.88
CA LEU A 94 -2.10 3.53 8.29
C LEU A 94 -1.41 4.76 8.87
N LYS A 95 -0.40 5.29 8.17
CA LYS A 95 0.37 6.45 8.60
C LYS A 95 1.08 7.12 7.43
N ILE A 96 1.11 8.44 7.46
CA ILE A 96 1.98 9.27 6.62
C ILE A 96 3.01 9.91 7.54
N MET A 97 4.29 9.87 7.16
CA MET A 97 5.36 10.53 7.91
C MET A 97 6.26 11.35 6.98
N PRO A 98 6.64 12.58 7.37
CA PRO A 98 7.67 13.33 6.67
C PRO A 98 9.03 12.69 6.93
N VAL A 99 9.85 12.59 5.89
CA VAL A 99 11.23 12.11 5.93
C VAL A 99 12.09 13.17 5.27
N GLN A 100 13.12 13.63 5.97
CA GLN A 100 13.95 14.73 5.53
C GLN A 100 15.36 14.24 5.20
N LYS A 101 15.92 14.71 4.09
CA LYS A 101 17.33 14.52 3.73
C LYS A 101 18.01 15.89 3.70
N GLN A 102 19.05 16.06 4.51
CA GLN A 102 19.89 17.26 4.45
C GLN A 102 20.67 17.27 3.13
N THR A 103 20.69 18.41 2.44
CA THR A 103 21.47 18.63 1.22
C THR A 103 22.30 19.91 1.36
N ARG A 104 23.21 20.17 0.41
CA ARG A 104 24.01 21.40 0.39
C ARG A 104 23.14 22.65 0.30
N ALA A 105 22.01 22.58 -0.40
CA ALA A 105 21.04 23.66 -0.55
C ALA A 105 19.79 23.41 0.33
N GLY A 106 19.98 23.28 1.64
CA GLY A 106 18.90 23.11 2.60
C GLY A 106 18.33 21.69 2.70
N GLN A 107 17.11 21.57 3.23
CA GLN A 107 16.46 20.29 3.49
C GLN A 107 15.55 19.87 2.34
N ARG A 108 15.71 18.62 1.87
CA ARG A 108 14.79 17.99 0.92
C ARG A 108 13.84 17.07 1.67
N THR A 109 12.58 17.47 1.76
CA THR A 109 11.52 16.69 2.41
C THR A 109 10.84 15.75 1.40
N ARG A 110 10.43 14.59 1.89
CA ARG A 110 9.60 13.60 1.19
C ARG A 110 8.59 13.03 2.17
N PHE A 111 7.54 12.41 1.66
CA PHE A 111 6.53 11.76 2.48
C PHE A 111 6.59 10.25 2.27
N LYS A 112 6.66 9.52 3.38
CA LYS A 112 6.56 8.06 3.41
C LYS A 112 5.16 7.67 3.85
N ALA A 113 4.45 6.95 2.99
CA ALA A 113 3.12 6.43 3.26
C ALA A 113 3.17 4.93 3.54
N PHE A 114 2.45 4.50 4.57
CA PHE A 114 2.17 3.11 4.88
C PHE A 114 0.70 2.86 4.57
N VAL A 115 0.44 1.96 3.63
CA VAL A 115 -0.91 1.59 3.22
C VAL A 115 -1.04 0.09 3.35
N ALA A 116 -2.14 -0.34 3.95
CA ALA A 116 -2.53 -1.74 3.99
C ALA A 116 -3.75 -1.93 3.10
N ILE A 117 -3.85 -3.13 2.55
CA ILE A 117 -4.95 -3.53 1.69
C ILE A 117 -5.44 -4.89 2.18
N GLY A 118 -6.74 -5.14 2.14
CA GLY A 118 -7.30 -6.47 2.36
C GLY A 118 -8.76 -6.57 1.99
N ASP A 119 -9.26 -7.79 1.91
CA ASP A 119 -10.63 -8.13 1.51
C ASP A 119 -11.49 -8.64 2.68
N SER A 120 -10.94 -8.63 3.90
CA SER A 120 -11.54 -9.23 5.10
C SER A 120 -11.88 -10.73 4.95
N ASN A 121 -11.36 -11.39 3.92
CA ASN A 121 -11.59 -12.80 3.64
C ASN A 121 -10.29 -13.59 3.48
N GLY A 122 -9.25 -13.19 4.21
CA GLY A 122 -7.99 -13.92 4.25
C GLY A 122 -6.95 -13.45 3.23
N HIS A 123 -7.11 -12.26 2.63
CA HIS A 123 -6.06 -11.63 1.83
C HIS A 123 -5.60 -10.32 2.47
N ILE A 124 -4.28 -10.16 2.63
CA ILE A 124 -3.71 -8.92 3.15
C ILE A 124 -2.44 -8.53 2.38
N GLY A 125 -2.33 -7.24 2.06
CA GLY A 125 -1.16 -6.61 1.46
C GLY A 125 -0.67 -5.44 2.31
N LEU A 126 0.65 -5.22 2.33
CA LEU A 126 1.25 -4.06 2.99
C LEU A 126 2.22 -3.37 2.03
N GLY A 127 1.96 -2.09 1.80
CA GLY A 127 2.72 -1.25 0.88
C GLY A 127 3.38 -0.08 1.60
N VAL A 128 4.63 0.19 1.25
CA VAL A 128 5.38 1.34 1.78
C VAL A 128 6.08 2.04 0.63
N LYS A 129 5.71 3.30 0.38
CA LYS A 129 6.31 4.12 -0.68
C LYS A 129 6.72 5.48 -0.13
N CYS A 130 7.76 6.06 -0.70
CA CYS A 130 8.22 7.40 -0.38
C CYS A 130 8.29 8.24 -1.66
N SER A 131 7.61 9.40 -1.67
CA SER A 131 7.56 10.32 -2.81
C SER A 131 7.69 11.77 -2.35
N LYS A 132 7.90 12.71 -3.27
CA LYS A 132 7.94 14.16 -2.96
C LYS A 132 6.58 14.68 -2.50
N GLU A 133 5.50 14.17 -3.11
CA GLU A 133 4.13 14.56 -2.81
C GLU A 133 3.41 13.43 -2.06
N VAL A 134 2.45 13.81 -1.22
CA VAL A 134 1.67 12.87 -0.41
C VAL A 134 0.79 11.97 -1.29
N ALA A 135 0.05 12.55 -2.23
CA ALA A 135 -0.87 11.80 -3.08
C ALA A 135 -0.15 10.73 -3.92
N THR A 136 1.02 11.06 -4.49
CA THR A 136 1.82 10.11 -5.26
C THR A 136 2.46 9.02 -4.39
N ALA A 137 2.78 9.32 -3.13
CA ALA A 137 3.23 8.31 -2.17
C ALA A 137 2.12 7.31 -1.85
N ILE A 138 0.89 7.79 -1.63
CA ILE A 138 -0.27 6.93 -1.33
C ILE A 138 -0.59 6.02 -2.52
N ARG A 139 -0.75 6.57 -3.73
CA ARG A 139 -1.01 5.77 -4.96
C ARG A 139 0.06 4.70 -5.18
N GLY A 140 1.33 5.09 -5.04
CA GLY A 140 2.44 4.13 -5.18
C GLY A 140 2.50 3.10 -4.06
N ALA A 141 2.02 3.41 -2.85
CA ALA A 141 1.92 2.46 -1.75
C ALA A 141 0.76 1.48 -1.96
N ILE A 142 -0.38 1.92 -2.50
CA ILE A 142 -1.50 1.05 -2.89
C ILE A 142 -1.04 0.01 -3.92
N ILE A 143 -0.35 0.44 -4.97
CA ILE A 143 0.20 -0.46 -5.99
C ILE A 143 1.14 -1.50 -5.35
N LEU A 144 2.05 -1.06 -4.47
CA LEU A 144 2.99 -1.96 -3.81
C LEU A 144 2.27 -2.94 -2.87
N ALA A 145 1.22 -2.50 -2.16
CA ALA A 145 0.40 -3.36 -1.31
C ALA A 145 -0.33 -4.45 -2.12
N LYS A 146 -0.81 -4.14 -3.33
CA LYS A 146 -1.39 -5.13 -4.24
C LYS A 146 -0.34 -6.15 -4.69
N LEU A 147 0.88 -5.72 -5.00
CA LEU A 147 1.95 -6.66 -5.36
C LEU A 147 2.38 -7.59 -4.21
N SER A 148 2.15 -7.17 -2.96
CA SER A 148 2.50 -7.92 -1.75
C SER A 148 1.30 -8.58 -1.07
N VAL A 149 0.22 -8.90 -1.78
CA VAL A 149 -0.90 -9.63 -1.17
C VAL A 149 -0.49 -11.07 -0.85
N VAL A 150 -0.70 -11.46 0.40
CA VAL A 150 -0.40 -12.79 0.94
C VAL A 150 -1.69 -13.41 1.50
N PRO A 151 -1.91 -14.73 1.31
CA PRO A 151 -3.05 -15.42 1.89
C PRO A 151 -2.84 -15.61 3.40
N VAL A 152 -3.93 -15.56 4.15
CA VAL A 152 -3.96 -15.69 5.61
C VAL A 152 -4.71 -16.94 6.00
N ARG A 153 -4.03 -17.84 6.71
CA ARG A 153 -4.68 -19.04 7.24
C ARG A 153 -5.45 -18.68 8.50
N ARG A 154 -6.76 -18.90 8.47
CA ARG A 154 -7.65 -18.80 9.63
C ARG A 154 -7.97 -20.19 10.17
N GLY A 155 -8.28 -20.26 11.46
CA GLY A 155 -8.58 -21.49 12.17
C GLY A 155 -9.58 -21.29 13.30
N TYR A 156 -9.53 -22.20 14.26
CA TYR A 156 -10.48 -22.32 15.37
C TYR A 156 -9.75 -22.33 16.72
N TRP A 157 -10.46 -21.94 17.76
CA TRP A 157 -10.02 -22.05 19.16
C TRP A 157 -10.65 -23.29 19.78
N GLY A 158 -9.98 -24.44 19.68
CA GLY A 158 -10.50 -25.73 20.15
C GLY A 158 -11.51 -26.35 19.18
N ASN A 159 -12.81 -26.11 19.37
CA ASN A 159 -13.86 -26.75 18.58
C ASN A 159 -14.03 -26.11 17.18
N LYS A 160 -14.18 -26.95 16.15
CA LYS A 160 -14.38 -26.55 14.75
C LYS A 160 -15.84 -26.14 14.50
N ILE A 161 -16.27 -25.01 15.07
CA ILE A 161 -17.67 -24.53 14.99
C ILE A 161 -17.77 -23.37 13.99
N GLY A 162 -18.60 -23.56 12.96
CA GLY A 162 -18.92 -22.54 11.95
C GLY A 162 -17.72 -22.16 11.09
N LYS A 163 -17.66 -20.89 10.66
CA LYS A 163 -16.53 -20.36 9.88
C LYS A 163 -15.30 -20.12 10.77
N PRO A 164 -14.07 -20.30 10.24
CA PRO A 164 -12.83 -19.94 10.94
C PRO A 164 -12.83 -18.46 11.32
N HIS A 165 -12.49 -18.15 12.57
CA HIS A 165 -12.58 -16.79 13.14
C HIS A 165 -11.26 -16.31 13.76
N THR A 166 -10.36 -17.22 14.12
CA THR A 166 -9.09 -16.91 14.81
C THR A 166 -7.87 -17.42 14.04
N VAL A 167 -6.68 -17.23 14.58
CA VAL A 167 -5.42 -17.76 14.03
C VAL A 167 -5.31 -19.26 14.37
N PRO A 168 -4.83 -20.14 13.47
CA PRO A 168 -4.77 -21.59 13.74
C PRO A 168 -3.78 -21.98 14.85
N CYS A 169 -2.69 -21.23 15.01
CA CYS A 169 -1.65 -21.51 15.98
C CYS A 169 -1.03 -20.20 16.50
N LYS A 170 -0.24 -20.27 17.58
CA LYS A 170 0.48 -19.09 18.07
C LYS A 170 1.58 -18.74 17.06
N VAL A 171 1.48 -17.58 16.41
CA VAL A 171 2.44 -17.13 15.40
C VAL A 171 3.21 -15.91 15.87
N PHE A 172 4.45 -15.79 15.40
CA PHE A 172 5.36 -14.71 15.76
C PHE A 172 5.86 -13.99 14.53
N GLY A 173 5.76 -12.67 14.52
CA GLY A 173 6.35 -11.79 13.52
C GLY A 173 7.37 -10.84 14.15
N LYS A 174 8.48 -10.60 13.47
CA LYS A 174 9.54 -9.70 13.93
C LYS A 174 9.92 -8.73 12.82
N CYS A 175 10.09 -7.46 13.16
CA CYS A 175 10.70 -6.45 12.30
C CYS A 175 11.48 -5.45 13.16
N GLY A 176 12.79 -5.33 12.94
CA GLY A 176 13.67 -4.58 13.83
C GLY A 176 13.66 -5.16 15.26
N SER A 177 13.51 -4.29 16.26
CA SER A 177 13.36 -4.69 17.67
C SER A 177 11.94 -5.13 18.04
N VAL A 178 10.96 -4.93 17.17
CA VAL A 178 9.54 -5.20 17.47
C VAL A 178 9.21 -6.66 17.19
N LEU A 179 8.65 -7.33 18.19
CA LEU A 179 8.15 -8.69 18.12
C LEU A 179 6.65 -8.69 18.42
N VAL A 180 5.86 -9.22 17.51
CA VAL A 180 4.40 -9.37 17.63
C VAL A 180 4.08 -10.85 17.71
N ARG A 181 3.30 -11.25 18.70
CA ARG A 181 2.78 -12.59 18.88
C ARG A 181 1.26 -12.53 18.73
N LEU A 182 0.72 -13.31 17.81
CA LEU A 182 -0.72 -13.54 17.67
C LEU A 182 -1.06 -14.83 18.41
N ILE A 183 -2.05 -14.76 19.28
CA ILE A 183 -2.51 -15.87 20.11
C ILE A 183 -3.98 -16.15 19.72
N PRO A 184 -4.32 -17.43 19.44
CA PRO A 184 -5.71 -17.81 19.17
C PRO A 184 -6.61 -17.47 20.37
N ALA A 185 -7.82 -16.98 20.10
CA ALA A 185 -8.77 -16.53 21.12
C ALA A 185 -10.15 -17.18 20.92
N PRO A 186 -10.95 -17.34 21.99
CA PRO A 186 -12.31 -17.85 21.89
C PRO A 186 -13.19 -16.95 21.01
N ARG A 187 -14.24 -17.54 20.45
CA ARG A 187 -15.19 -16.83 19.60
C ARG A 187 -15.90 -15.71 20.39
N GLY A 188 -15.95 -14.51 19.83
CA GLY A 188 -16.60 -13.35 20.46
C GLY A 188 -15.68 -12.54 21.39
N THR A 189 -14.38 -12.87 21.44
CA THR A 189 -13.38 -12.06 22.16
C THR A 189 -13.15 -10.69 21.49
N GLY A 190 -13.31 -10.64 20.17
CA GLY A 190 -12.87 -9.55 19.33
C GLY A 190 -11.34 -9.47 19.22
N ILE A 191 -10.88 -8.43 18.51
CA ILE A 191 -9.45 -8.17 18.31
C ILE A 191 -8.91 -7.31 19.46
N VAL A 192 -8.16 -7.95 20.36
CA VAL A 192 -7.48 -7.30 21.48
C VAL A 192 -6.07 -6.92 21.03
N SER A 193 -5.96 -5.73 20.43
CA SER A 193 -4.67 -5.17 19.99
C SER A 193 -4.66 -3.65 19.97
N ALA A 194 -3.46 -3.08 19.83
CA ALA A 194 -3.28 -1.67 19.51
C ALA A 194 -3.96 -1.30 18.16
N PRO A 195 -4.27 -0.02 17.90
CA PRO A 195 -5.07 0.39 16.74
C PRO A 195 -4.50 -0.02 15.38
N VAL A 196 -3.17 0.02 15.21
CA VAL A 196 -2.53 -0.31 13.92
C VAL A 196 -2.60 -1.81 13.59
N PRO A 197 -2.19 -2.73 14.48
CA PRO A 197 -2.42 -4.16 14.29
C PRO A 197 -3.91 -4.51 14.18
N LYS A 198 -4.79 -3.79 14.87
CA LYS A 198 -6.24 -4.05 14.84
C LYS A 198 -6.78 -3.94 13.43
N LYS A 199 -6.44 -2.84 12.74
CA LYS A 199 -6.78 -2.60 11.33
C LYS A 199 -6.24 -3.70 10.41
N LEU A 200 -4.97 -4.09 10.60
CA LEU A 200 -4.36 -5.16 9.81
C LEU A 200 -5.06 -6.52 10.01
N LEU A 201 -5.41 -6.87 11.25
CA LEU A 201 -6.12 -8.12 11.56
C LEU A 201 -7.55 -8.12 11.02
N GLN A 202 -8.25 -6.99 11.06
CA GLN A 202 -9.58 -6.82 10.46
C GLN A 202 -9.54 -6.98 8.94
N MET A 203 -8.55 -6.36 8.27
CA MET A 203 -8.34 -6.52 6.82
C MET A 203 -7.96 -7.95 6.45
N ALA A 204 -7.25 -8.68 7.31
CA ALA A 204 -6.97 -10.10 7.14
C ALA A 204 -8.19 -11.01 7.36
N GLY A 205 -9.31 -10.48 7.89
CA GLY A 205 -10.51 -11.27 8.19
C GLY A 205 -10.41 -12.12 9.46
N ILE A 206 -9.51 -11.77 10.37
CA ILE A 206 -9.43 -12.38 11.72
C ILE A 206 -10.37 -11.60 12.63
N GLU A 207 -11.33 -12.29 13.24
CA GLU A 207 -12.36 -11.70 14.10
C GLU A 207 -11.91 -11.68 15.58
N ASP A 208 -11.27 -12.76 16.03
CA ASP A 208 -10.87 -12.94 17.42
C ASP A 208 -9.38 -13.23 17.53
N CYS A 209 -8.64 -12.39 18.27
CA CYS A 209 -7.22 -12.62 18.51
C CYS A 209 -6.72 -11.84 19.73
N TYR A 210 -5.95 -12.52 20.59
CA TYR A 210 -5.11 -11.85 21.57
C TYR A 210 -3.76 -11.52 20.96
N THR A 211 -3.28 -10.31 21.20
CA THR A 211 -1.96 -9.88 20.72
C THR A 211 -1.05 -9.56 21.89
N MET A 212 0.22 -9.96 21.76
CA MET A 212 1.28 -9.59 22.69
C MET A 212 2.43 -9.00 21.90
N THR A 213 2.94 -7.86 22.34
CA THR A 213 3.97 -7.12 21.62
C THR A 213 5.14 -6.82 22.54
N ARG A 214 6.38 -7.00 22.06
CA ARG A 214 7.62 -6.63 22.78
C ARG A 214 8.52 -5.76 21.91
N GLY A 215 9.38 -4.96 22.54
CA GLY A 215 10.29 -4.04 21.86
C GLY A 215 9.72 -2.64 21.65
N SER A 216 10.31 -1.86 20.73
CA SER A 216 9.95 -0.45 20.51
C SER A 216 8.73 -0.29 19.60
N THR A 217 7.53 -0.41 20.18
CA THR A 217 6.23 -0.33 19.46
C THR A 217 5.85 1.08 19.02
N THR A 218 6.55 2.12 19.49
CA THR A 218 6.34 3.52 19.05
C THR A 218 6.67 3.72 17.57
N THR A 219 7.57 2.90 17.02
CA THR A 219 7.94 2.92 15.60
C THR A 219 6.87 2.22 14.74
N LEU A 220 5.81 2.96 14.39
CA LEU A 220 4.65 2.43 13.65
C LEU A 220 5.00 1.68 12.36
N GLY A 221 6.05 2.08 11.65
CA GLY A 221 6.48 1.39 10.44
C GLY A 221 7.00 -0.03 10.68
N ASN A 222 7.80 -0.24 11.74
CA ASN A 222 8.28 -1.57 12.10
C ASN A 222 7.16 -2.39 12.74
N PHE A 223 6.31 -1.74 13.52
CA PHE A 223 5.18 -2.40 14.16
C PHE A 223 4.17 -2.98 13.15
N ALA A 224 3.80 -2.21 12.13
CA ALA A 224 2.94 -2.68 11.04
C ALA A 224 3.59 -3.84 10.26
N LYS A 225 4.88 -3.72 9.93
CA LYS A 225 5.64 -4.79 9.25
C LYS A 225 5.75 -6.07 10.08
N ALA A 226 6.00 -5.95 11.38
CA ALA A 226 6.07 -7.10 12.29
C ALA A 226 4.71 -7.81 12.38
N THR A 227 3.62 -7.06 12.42
CA THR A 227 2.26 -7.61 12.41
C THR A 227 1.96 -8.34 11.10
N TYR A 228 2.21 -7.69 9.95
CA TYR A 228 2.06 -8.31 8.63
C TYR A 228 2.90 -9.59 8.49
N ALA A 229 4.15 -9.58 8.99
CA ALA A 229 5.00 -10.76 8.99
C ALA A 229 4.47 -11.89 9.90
N ALA A 230 3.80 -11.57 11.00
CA ALA A 230 3.15 -12.58 11.85
C ALA A 230 1.99 -13.25 11.10
N ILE A 231 1.17 -12.46 10.41
CA ILE A 231 0.03 -12.91 9.63
C ILE A 231 0.49 -13.78 8.44
N ALA A 232 1.52 -13.35 7.71
CA ALA A 232 2.08 -14.10 6.58
C ALA A 232 2.63 -15.48 7.00
N LYS A 233 3.11 -15.61 8.24
CA LYS A 233 3.65 -16.88 8.78
C LYS A 233 2.58 -17.88 9.22
N THR A 234 1.29 -17.57 9.07
CA THR A 234 0.21 -18.50 9.44
C THR A 234 0.22 -19.79 8.62
N TYR A 235 0.68 -19.74 7.36
CA TYR A 235 0.91 -20.93 6.53
C TYR A 235 2.27 -21.60 6.73
N ALA A 236 3.22 -20.95 7.43
CA ALA A 236 4.55 -21.52 7.64
C ALA A 236 4.58 -22.65 8.68
N PHE A 237 3.53 -22.76 9.51
CA PHE A 237 3.43 -23.78 10.54
C PHE A 237 2.67 -25.00 10.03
N LEU A 238 3.35 -26.15 10.00
CA LEU A 238 2.77 -27.43 9.63
C LEU A 238 1.88 -27.94 10.77
N THR A 239 0.58 -28.11 10.50
CA THR A 239 -0.36 -28.74 11.43
C THR A 239 -0.76 -30.13 10.92
N PRO A 240 -1.22 -31.04 11.80
CA PRO A 240 -1.67 -32.36 11.38
C PRO A 240 -2.73 -32.37 10.26
N ASP A 241 -3.57 -31.33 10.18
CA ASP A 241 -4.57 -31.22 9.09
C ASP A 241 -3.94 -31.13 7.69
N LEU A 242 -2.65 -30.76 7.60
CA LEU A 242 -1.90 -30.59 6.35
C LEU A 242 -0.96 -31.76 6.04
N TRP A 243 -1.00 -32.86 6.79
CA TRP A 243 -0.11 -34.02 6.58
C TRP A 243 -0.54 -34.93 5.44
N LYS A 244 -1.71 -34.70 4.85
CA LYS A 244 -2.16 -35.49 3.71
C LYS A 244 -1.26 -35.20 2.51
N ASP A 245 -0.69 -36.25 1.94
CA ASP A 245 0.10 -36.14 0.71
C ASP A 245 -0.82 -35.75 -0.45
N LEU A 246 -0.58 -34.56 -1.00
CA LEU A 246 -1.26 -34.07 -2.19
C LEU A 246 -0.33 -34.26 -3.39
N PRO A 247 -0.80 -34.89 -4.48
CA PRO A 247 0.03 -35.04 -5.67
C PRO A 247 0.34 -33.67 -6.27
N LEU A 248 1.59 -33.47 -6.69
CA LEU A 248 2.01 -32.24 -7.37
C LEU A 248 1.40 -32.22 -8.79
N SER A 249 0.43 -31.33 -8.99
CA SER A 249 -0.12 -31.04 -10.32
C SER A 249 0.84 -30.19 -11.16
N LYS A 250 0.60 -30.18 -12.47
CA LYS A 250 1.41 -29.38 -13.41
C LYS A 250 1.23 -27.90 -13.15
N THR A 251 2.31 -27.14 -13.26
CA THR A 251 2.23 -25.68 -13.08
C THR A 251 1.42 -25.03 -14.21
N PRO A 252 0.74 -23.89 -13.99
CA PRO A 252 -0.02 -23.19 -15.03
C PRO A 252 0.85 -22.81 -16.23
N TYR A 253 2.15 -22.60 -16.02
CA TYR A 253 3.09 -22.34 -17.10
C TYR A 253 3.37 -23.56 -17.98
N GLN A 254 3.33 -24.77 -17.42
CA GLN A 254 3.48 -26.01 -18.17
C GLN A 254 2.18 -26.37 -18.90
N GLU A 255 1.03 -26.22 -18.24
CA GLU A 255 -0.28 -26.55 -18.84
C GLU A 255 -0.64 -25.64 -20.02
N TYR A 256 -0.29 -24.36 -19.92
CA TYR A 256 -0.60 -23.35 -20.95
C TYR A 256 0.63 -22.91 -21.75
N ALA A 257 1.65 -23.76 -21.87
CA ALA A 257 2.87 -23.47 -22.61
C ALA A 257 2.58 -23.10 -24.09
N ASP A 258 1.79 -23.92 -24.78
CA ASP A 258 1.41 -23.71 -26.19
C ASP A 258 0.67 -22.37 -26.39
N PHE A 259 -0.13 -21.97 -25.40
CA PHE A 259 -0.87 -20.72 -25.43
C PHE A 259 0.07 -19.51 -25.30
N LEU A 260 1.03 -19.59 -24.40
CA LEU A 260 2.04 -18.55 -24.17
C LEU A 260 2.96 -18.38 -25.39
N GLU A 261 3.28 -19.47 -26.08
CA GLU A 261 4.03 -19.42 -27.33
C GLU A 261 3.24 -18.71 -28.43
N LYS A 262 1.95 -19.04 -28.61
CA LYS A 262 1.08 -18.38 -29.61
C LYS A 262 0.97 -16.87 -29.36
N THR A 263 0.73 -16.46 -28.12
CA THR A 263 0.65 -15.02 -27.77
C THR A 263 1.97 -14.28 -27.96
N SER A 264 3.12 -14.93 -27.75
CA SER A 264 4.42 -14.32 -28.03
C SER A 264 4.62 -14.01 -29.53
N LYS A 265 4.18 -14.93 -30.41
CA LYS A 265 4.28 -14.76 -31.87
C LYS A 265 3.32 -13.68 -32.40
N THR A 266 2.12 -13.58 -31.83
CA THR A 266 1.15 -12.52 -32.19
C THR A 266 1.64 -11.13 -31.78
N GLY A 267 2.32 -11.02 -30.63
CA GLY A 267 2.89 -9.74 -30.16
C GLY A 267 4.05 -9.22 -31.03
N GLN A 268 4.82 -10.11 -31.67
CA GLN A 268 5.89 -9.71 -32.61
C GLN A 268 5.33 -9.11 -33.90
N ARG A 269 4.19 -9.62 -34.41
CA ARG A 269 3.56 -9.10 -35.64
C ARG A 269 2.96 -7.70 -35.51
N ILE A 270 2.68 -7.23 -34.30
CA ILE A 270 2.10 -5.90 -34.05
C ILE A 270 3.19 -4.80 -34.01
N ILE A 271 4.47 -5.18 -33.88
CA ILE A 271 5.60 -4.22 -33.81
C ILE A 271 6.22 -3.99 -35.21
N GLU A 272 5.89 -4.82 -36.20
CA GLU A 272 6.39 -4.74 -37.59
C GLU A 272 5.44 -4.05 -38.57
N LEU A 273 4.39 -3.38 -38.10
CA LEU A 273 3.49 -2.50 -38.88
C LEU A 273 3.51 -1.09 -38.30
#